data_AF-A0A1I2C9D2-F1
#
_entry.id   AF-A0A1I2C9D2-F1
#
_cell.length_a   1.000
_cell.length_b   1.000
_cell.length_c   1.000
_cell.angle_alpha   90.00
_cell.angle_beta   90.00
_cell.angle_gamma   90.00
#
_symmetry.space_group_name_H-M   'P 1'
#
loop_
_entity.id
_entity.type
_entity.pdbx_description
1 polymer ?
#
loop_
_entity_poly.entity_id
_entity_poly.type
_entity_poly.pdbx_seq_one_letter_code
_entity_poly.pdbx_strand_id
1 'polypeptide(L)'
;MTSYLGIDLAWAQRARTGLAVLDASGRIIASSTVVTDDEITAFVTEHVPGEVVVAIDAPLVVPNETGRRDCEAELGRVFGAFHAGAHPTNRSKPYFNPPRGAELSRALGWDIDPSILPGRGRSVAIEVYPHPAMITLFELGTVIPYKAKPGRDVVQLRGAFVTLLDHLERVAGATLRLTELERWHEIRAVAHAATRKSQLGAIEDEVDAIFCAYLAWLWGQQDPRMETLGDIERGYIVVPGPPTTTPARRHPAPRLTSAPGPRVAPDASVAEHAEALAAHVMATVPTHLRHAVLDAARAHLAPPPPATVTSCS
;
A
#
# COMPACT_ATOMS: atom_id res chain seq x y z
N MET A 1 30.60 1.96 6.03
CA MET A 1 29.94 0.77 5.48
C MET A 1 28.53 1.19 5.11
N THR A 2 28.02 0.72 3.98
CA THR A 2 26.69 1.09 3.49
C THR A 2 25.65 0.15 4.06
N SER A 3 24.56 0.69 4.60
CA SER A 3 23.37 -0.05 5.01
C SER A 3 22.27 0.10 3.96
N TYR A 4 21.31 -0.81 3.98
CA TYR A 4 20.14 -0.76 3.09
C TYR A 4 18.87 -0.70 3.91
N LEU A 5 18.04 0.31 3.70
CA LEU A 5 16.82 0.55 4.48
C LEU A 5 15.59 0.42 3.59
N GLY A 6 14.65 -0.41 4.01
CA GLY A 6 13.31 -0.46 3.45
C GLY A 6 12.30 0.23 4.35
N ILE A 7 11.41 1.02 3.75
CA ILE A 7 10.32 1.71 4.45
C ILE A 7 9.02 1.46 3.70
N ASP A 8 8.07 0.75 4.33
CA ASP A 8 6.67 0.76 3.89
C ASP A 8 5.97 1.94 4.57
N LEU A 9 5.99 3.09 3.90
CA LEU A 9 5.65 4.37 4.50
C LEU A 9 4.15 4.65 4.39
N ALA A 10 3.47 4.64 5.53
CA ALA A 10 2.09 5.12 5.57
C ALA A 10 1.99 6.59 5.14
N TRP A 11 0.98 6.92 4.33
CA TRP A 11 0.80 8.30 3.87
C TRP A 11 0.36 9.26 4.98
N ALA A 12 -0.32 8.74 6.01
CA ALA A 12 -0.74 9.53 7.17
C ALA A 12 0.28 9.42 8.31
N GLN A 13 0.58 10.54 8.97
CA GLN A 13 1.57 10.63 10.06
C GLN A 13 1.27 9.78 11.31
N ARG A 14 0.04 9.27 11.46
CA ARG A 14 -0.39 8.47 12.62
C ARG A 14 -0.81 7.05 12.24
N ALA A 15 -0.32 6.57 11.11
CA ALA A 15 -0.52 5.21 10.66
C ALA A 15 0.79 4.43 10.74
N ARG A 16 0.68 3.14 10.99
CA ARG A 16 1.82 2.25 11.17
C ARG A 16 2.67 2.21 9.89
N THR A 17 3.98 2.27 10.08
CA THR A 17 5.02 2.25 9.04
C THR A 17 5.95 1.09 9.34
N GLY A 18 6.26 0.28 8.34
CA GLY A 18 7.24 -0.79 8.47
C GLY A 18 8.64 -0.29 8.19
N LEU A 19 9.63 -0.86 8.88
CA LEU A 19 11.04 -0.57 8.71
C LEU A 19 11.86 -1.86 8.71
N ALA A 20 12.86 -1.94 7.83
CA ALA A 20 13.85 -3.03 7.85
C ALA A 20 15.21 -2.55 7.37
N VAL A 21 16.29 -2.95 8.06
CA VAL A 21 17.66 -2.59 7.72
C VAL A 21 18.47 -3.84 7.42
N LEU A 22 19.24 -3.77 6.35
CA LEU A 22 20.25 -4.75 5.96
C LEU A 22 21.65 -4.19 6.15
N ASP A 23 22.58 -5.05 6.50
CA ASP A 23 24.00 -4.75 6.44
C ASP A 23 24.53 -4.77 4.98
N ALA A 24 25.81 -4.47 4.81
CA ALA A 24 26.46 -4.42 3.49
C ALA A 24 26.42 -5.76 2.72
N SER A 25 26.24 -6.89 3.41
CA SER A 25 26.12 -8.22 2.78
C SER A 25 24.68 -8.54 2.34
N GLY A 26 23.71 -7.72 2.73
CA GLY A 26 22.29 -7.91 2.48
C GLY A 26 21.55 -8.63 3.61
N ARG A 27 22.23 -9.01 4.69
CA ARG A 27 21.59 -9.67 5.85
C ARG A 27 20.73 -8.68 6.62
N ILE A 28 19.52 -9.08 7.01
CA ILE A 28 18.68 -8.29 7.93
C ILE A 28 19.36 -8.18 9.30
N ILE A 29 19.51 -6.96 9.79
CA ILE A 29 20.02 -6.66 11.14
C ILE A 29 18.95 -6.11 12.08
N ALA A 30 17.88 -5.51 11.53
CA ALA A 30 16.74 -5.03 12.30
C ALA A 30 15.49 -4.95 11.42
N SER A 31 14.32 -5.26 11.98
CA SER A 31 13.01 -4.95 11.40
C SER A 31 12.02 -4.61 12.50
N SER A 32 11.08 -3.71 12.22
CA SER A 32 10.06 -3.29 13.19
C SER A 32 8.90 -2.58 12.50
N THR A 33 7.91 -2.19 13.29
CA THR A 33 6.90 -1.21 12.90
C THR A 33 6.87 -0.05 13.89
N VAL A 34 6.68 1.16 13.38
CA VAL A 34 6.57 2.40 14.15
C VAL A 34 5.38 3.21 13.66
N VAL A 35 5.06 4.33 14.29
CA VAL A 35 3.91 5.17 13.90
C VAL A 35 4.35 6.55 13.45
N THR A 36 5.25 7.19 14.20
CA THR A 36 5.61 8.60 14.03
C THR A 36 6.92 8.79 13.28
N ASP A 37 7.12 9.96 12.68
CA ASP A 37 8.39 10.31 12.00
C ASP A 37 9.57 10.37 12.98
N ASP A 38 9.33 10.72 14.24
CA ASP A 38 10.34 10.70 15.30
C ASP A 38 10.81 9.27 15.61
N GLU A 39 9.88 8.31 15.66
CA GLU A 39 10.21 6.89 15.83
C GLU A 39 10.95 6.32 14.60
N ILE A 40 10.59 6.75 13.38
CA ILE A 40 11.35 6.42 12.16
C ILE A 40 12.78 6.96 12.29
N THR A 41 12.93 8.23 12.67
CA THR A 41 14.24 8.88 12.83
C THR A 41 15.09 8.19 13.90
N ALA A 42 14.48 7.80 15.02
CA ALA A 42 15.16 7.07 16.10
C ALA A 42 15.66 5.70 15.61
N PHE A 43 14.82 4.94 14.91
CA PHE A 43 15.19 3.64 14.35
C PHE A 43 16.32 3.75 13.32
N VAL A 44 16.25 4.76 12.43
CA VAL A 44 17.33 5.03 11.46
C VAL A 44 18.63 5.37 12.18
N THR A 45 18.59 6.26 13.17
CA THR A 45 19.77 6.67 13.94
C THR A 45 20.43 5.49 14.65
N GLU A 46 19.63 4.56 15.18
CA GLU A 46 20.13 3.38 15.88
C GLU A 46 20.79 2.35 14.95
N HIS A 47 20.19 2.09 13.78
CA HIS A 47 20.58 0.95 12.94
C HIS A 47 21.37 1.33 11.68
N VAL A 48 21.50 2.63 11.38
CA VAL A 48 22.16 3.14 10.17
C VAL A 48 23.33 4.07 10.57
N PRO A 49 24.48 3.51 10.99
CA PRO A 49 25.61 4.29 11.51
C PRO A 49 26.44 5.02 10.43
N GLY A 50 26.01 5.00 9.16
CA GLY A 50 26.79 5.51 8.04
C GLY A 50 25.93 5.79 6.80
N GLU A 51 26.53 5.60 5.63
CA GLU A 51 25.83 5.76 4.35
C GLU A 51 24.67 4.77 4.23
N VAL A 52 23.58 5.21 3.62
CA VAL A 52 22.39 4.38 3.42
C VAL A 52 21.81 4.49 2.03
N VAL A 53 21.35 3.36 1.52
CA VAL A 53 20.48 3.29 0.37
C VAL A 53 19.09 2.96 0.87
N VAL A 54 18.12 3.83 0.60
CA VAL A 54 16.75 3.71 1.09
C VAL A 54 15.81 3.40 -0.06
N ALA A 55 14.91 2.44 0.12
CA ALA A 55 13.77 2.22 -0.76
C ALA A 55 12.48 2.48 0.04
N ILE A 56 11.67 3.42 -0.46
CA ILE A 56 10.46 3.90 0.22
C ILE A 56 9.24 3.54 -0.64
N ASP A 57 8.30 2.77 -0.11
CA ASP A 57 6.97 2.56 -0.72
C ASP A 57 6.07 3.77 -0.45
N ALA A 58 6.44 4.91 -1.03
CA ALA A 58 5.62 6.11 -1.07
C ALA A 58 6.16 7.10 -2.11
N PRO A 59 5.30 7.99 -2.64
CA PRO A 59 5.74 9.04 -3.54
C PRO A 59 6.87 9.91 -2.97
N LEU A 60 7.92 10.15 -3.76
CA LEU A 60 8.97 11.12 -3.44
C LEU A 60 8.84 12.42 -4.25
N VAL A 61 8.38 12.33 -5.49
CA VAL A 61 8.16 13.50 -6.34
C VAL A 61 6.75 13.48 -6.92
N VAL A 62 5.98 14.53 -6.59
CA VAL A 62 4.58 14.69 -6.99
C VAL A 62 4.38 16.11 -7.54
N PRO A 63 4.71 16.36 -8.82
CA PRO A 63 4.70 17.70 -9.38
C PRO A 63 3.29 18.14 -9.83
N ASN A 64 2.42 17.19 -10.17
CA ASN A 64 1.09 17.44 -10.71
C ASN A 64 0.07 17.81 -9.63
N GLU A 65 -0.78 18.80 -9.93
CA GLU A 65 -1.89 19.20 -9.05
C GLU A 65 -3.00 18.15 -9.02
N THR A 66 -3.32 17.55 -10.18
CA THR A 66 -4.38 16.56 -10.34
C THR A 66 -3.94 15.44 -11.29
N GLY A 67 -4.76 14.40 -11.45
CA GLY A 67 -4.47 13.30 -12.36
C GLY A 67 -3.40 12.35 -11.85
N ARG A 68 -2.76 11.64 -12.78
CA ARG A 68 -1.68 10.66 -12.53
C ARG A 68 -0.32 11.26 -12.93
N ARG A 69 0.75 10.81 -12.27
CA ARG A 69 2.14 11.08 -12.69
C ARG A 69 2.49 10.27 -13.94
N ASP A 70 3.52 10.71 -14.66
CA ASP A 70 4.00 10.03 -15.87
C ASP A 70 4.52 8.63 -15.53
N CYS A 71 5.27 8.47 -14.43
CA CYS A 71 5.74 7.18 -13.93
C CYS A 71 4.61 6.19 -13.61
N GLU A 72 3.48 6.66 -13.06
CA GLU A 72 2.31 5.83 -12.76
C GLU A 72 1.60 5.37 -14.04
N ALA A 73 1.57 6.23 -15.06
CA ALA A 73 1.04 5.89 -16.37
C ALA A 73 1.88 4.80 -17.05
N GLU A 74 3.20 4.96 -17.01
CA GLU A 74 4.16 4.00 -17.55
C GLU A 74 4.08 2.66 -16.81
N LEU A 75 4.09 2.69 -15.48
CA LEU A 75 3.90 1.51 -14.65
C LEU A 75 2.58 0.80 -14.99
N GLY A 76 1.48 1.54 -15.16
CA GLY A 76 0.19 0.99 -15.57
C GLY A 76 0.23 0.28 -16.93
N ARG A 77 1.02 0.78 -17.88
CA ARG A 77 1.22 0.16 -19.20
C ARG A 77 1.96 -1.18 -19.08
N VAL A 78 2.97 -1.27 -18.20
CA VAL A 78 3.81 -2.47 -18.04
C VAL A 78 3.11 -3.52 -17.15
N PHE A 79 2.57 -3.09 -16.01
CA PHE A 79 2.12 -3.98 -14.93
C PHE A 79 0.58 -4.06 -14.79
N GLY A 80 -0.18 -3.27 -15.54
CA GLY A 80 -1.64 -3.23 -15.43
C GLY A 80 -2.34 -4.57 -15.75
N ALA A 81 -1.76 -5.37 -16.65
CA ALA A 81 -2.27 -6.71 -16.98
C ALA A 81 -2.15 -7.71 -15.81
N PHE A 82 -1.22 -7.46 -14.88
CA PHE A 82 -0.94 -8.28 -13.69
C PHE A 82 -1.70 -7.79 -12.44
N HIS A 83 -2.55 -6.77 -12.58
CA HIS A 83 -3.22 -6.05 -11.48
C HIS A 83 -2.25 -5.34 -10.52
N ALA A 84 -1.07 -4.95 -11.01
CA ALA A 84 -0.03 -4.25 -10.26
C ALA A 84 0.13 -2.78 -10.74
N GLY A 85 -0.96 -2.11 -11.08
CA GLY A 85 -0.95 -0.68 -11.41
C GLY A 85 -1.01 0.21 -10.16
N ALA A 86 -0.34 1.37 -10.19
CA ALA A 86 -0.37 2.34 -9.12
C ALA A 86 -1.66 3.19 -9.15
N HIS A 87 -2.08 3.64 -7.98
CA HIS A 87 -3.12 4.65 -7.88
C HIS A 87 -2.54 6.04 -8.18
N PRO A 88 -3.30 6.94 -8.83
CA PRO A 88 -2.84 8.29 -9.10
C PRO A 88 -2.46 9.04 -7.82
N THR A 89 -1.27 9.63 -7.77
CA THR A 89 -0.86 10.54 -6.71
C THR A 89 -0.66 11.96 -7.28
N ASN A 90 -1.14 12.96 -6.53
CA ASN A 90 -1.18 14.36 -6.96
C ASN A 90 -1.41 15.29 -5.77
N ARG A 91 -1.08 16.57 -5.93
CA ARG A 91 -1.08 17.57 -4.84
C ARG A 91 -2.47 18.02 -4.38
N SER A 92 -3.55 17.68 -5.10
CA SER A 92 -4.92 17.86 -4.59
C SER A 92 -5.24 16.96 -3.39
N LYS A 93 -4.45 15.88 -3.20
CA LYS A 93 -4.52 15.04 -2.00
C LYS A 93 -3.55 15.58 -0.94
N PRO A 94 -4.04 15.94 0.26
CA PRO A 94 -3.20 16.58 1.29
C PRO A 94 -1.93 15.79 1.66
N TYR A 95 -1.99 14.45 1.65
CA TYR A 95 -0.85 13.59 1.97
C TYR A 95 0.31 13.65 0.96
N PHE A 96 0.10 14.27 -0.20
CA PHE A 96 1.11 14.41 -1.26
C PHE A 96 1.51 15.86 -1.51
N ASN A 97 1.15 16.79 -0.61
CA ASN A 97 1.47 18.21 -0.75
C ASN A 97 1.95 18.83 0.58
N PRO A 98 3.24 18.65 0.93
CA PRO A 98 4.25 17.82 0.26
C PRO A 98 4.07 16.32 0.54
N PRO A 99 4.69 15.41 -0.25
CA PRO A 99 4.68 13.99 0.05
C PRO A 99 5.58 13.64 1.23
N ARG A 100 5.06 12.87 2.20
CA ARG A 100 5.77 12.47 3.44
C ARG A 100 7.14 11.84 3.18
N GLY A 101 7.27 11.02 2.14
CA GLY A 101 8.56 10.40 1.79
C GLY A 101 9.64 11.44 1.45
N ALA A 102 9.28 12.51 0.74
CA ALA A 102 10.21 13.59 0.43
C ALA A 102 10.58 14.44 1.65
N GLU A 103 9.63 14.63 2.57
CA GLU A 103 9.89 15.31 3.84
C GLU A 103 10.87 14.52 4.71
N LEU A 104 10.65 13.21 4.83
CA LEU A 104 11.53 12.31 5.57
C LEU A 104 12.94 12.29 4.95
N SER A 105 13.06 12.12 3.63
CA SER A 105 14.35 12.16 2.93
C SER A 105 15.09 13.47 3.15
N ARG A 106 14.40 14.61 3.10
CA ARG A 106 15.01 15.92 3.38
C ARG A 106 15.50 16.03 4.81
N ALA A 107 14.69 15.60 5.78
CA ALA A 107 15.04 15.66 7.20
C ALA A 107 16.27 14.81 7.54
N LEU A 108 16.43 13.66 6.88
CA LEU A 108 17.52 12.70 7.10
C LEU A 108 18.70 12.86 6.12
N GLY A 109 18.64 13.84 5.22
CA GLY A 109 19.75 14.17 4.30
C GLY A 109 19.95 13.13 3.19
N TRP A 110 18.87 12.50 2.72
CA TRP A 110 18.92 11.53 1.63
C TRP A 110 18.68 12.22 0.29
N ASP A 111 19.56 11.96 -0.67
CA ASP A 111 19.40 12.42 -2.04
C ASP A 111 18.35 11.56 -2.75
N ILE A 112 17.35 12.20 -3.37
CA ILE A 112 16.23 11.50 -4.01
C ILE A 112 16.37 11.41 -5.54
N ASP A 113 17.46 11.92 -6.12
CA ASP A 113 17.71 11.78 -7.55
C ASP A 113 18.14 10.32 -7.88
N PRO A 114 17.34 9.56 -8.66
CA PRO A 114 17.65 8.17 -8.97
C PRO A 114 18.84 8.03 -9.94
N SER A 115 19.39 9.11 -10.48
CA SER A 115 20.65 9.07 -11.24
C SER A 115 21.90 9.07 -10.33
N ILE A 116 21.73 9.36 -9.05
CA ILE A 116 22.83 9.40 -8.09
C ILE A 116 23.05 8.00 -7.52
N LEU A 117 24.19 7.42 -7.89
CA LEU A 117 24.60 6.13 -7.38
C LEU A 117 24.99 6.23 -5.89
N PRO A 118 24.64 5.21 -5.09
CA PRO A 118 25.06 5.15 -3.70
C PRO A 118 26.58 4.99 -3.55
N GLY A 119 27.13 5.54 -2.47
CA GLY A 119 28.55 5.50 -2.13
C GLY A 119 29.22 6.88 -2.08
N ARG A 120 30.51 6.92 -1.70
CA ARG A 120 31.35 8.13 -1.63
C ARG A 120 30.80 9.23 -0.71
N GLY A 121 30.21 8.85 0.42
CA GLY A 121 29.67 9.77 1.42
C GLY A 121 28.24 10.23 1.16
N ARG A 122 27.53 9.61 0.21
CA ARG A 122 26.14 9.98 -0.13
C ARG A 122 25.15 8.89 0.28
N SER A 123 24.15 9.30 1.04
CA SER A 123 22.95 8.52 1.30
C SER A 123 21.88 8.89 0.28
N VAL A 124 21.19 7.90 -0.25
CA VAL A 124 20.20 8.06 -1.32
C VAL A 124 18.88 7.40 -0.93
N ALA A 125 17.77 7.91 -1.45
CA ALA A 125 16.45 7.32 -1.28
C ALA A 125 15.72 7.25 -2.63
N ILE A 126 15.17 6.08 -2.94
CA ILE A 126 14.38 5.84 -4.15
C ILE A 126 12.92 5.52 -3.82
N GLU A 127 12.01 6.03 -4.65
CA GLU A 127 10.61 5.60 -4.65
C GLU A 127 10.52 4.20 -5.25
N VAL A 128 9.98 3.24 -4.52
CA VAL A 128 9.72 1.88 -5.02
C VAL A 128 8.23 1.57 -4.96
N TYR A 129 7.81 0.52 -5.68
CA TYR A 129 6.46 0.00 -5.54
C TYR A 129 6.48 -1.54 -5.47
N PRO A 130 6.21 -2.13 -4.29
CA PRO A 130 6.37 -3.56 -4.03
C PRO A 130 5.60 -4.48 -4.97
N HIS A 131 4.32 -4.21 -5.27
CA HIS A 131 3.50 -5.10 -6.08
C HIS A 131 4.10 -5.39 -7.47
N PRO A 132 4.43 -4.38 -8.31
CA PRO A 132 5.17 -4.60 -9.57
C PRO A 132 6.48 -5.36 -9.39
N ALA A 133 7.27 -5.01 -8.38
CA ALA A 133 8.55 -5.65 -8.14
C ALA A 133 8.39 -7.15 -7.79
N MET A 134 7.36 -7.50 -7.02
CA MET A 134 6.99 -8.90 -6.75
C MET A 134 6.58 -9.63 -8.03
N ILE A 135 5.85 -8.99 -8.96
CA ILE A 135 5.49 -9.64 -10.24
C ILE A 135 6.76 -10.11 -10.97
N THR A 136 7.73 -9.22 -11.14
CA THR A 136 8.97 -9.54 -11.86
C THR A 136 9.84 -10.52 -11.08
N LEU A 137 10.14 -10.24 -9.80
CA LEU A 137 11.09 -11.04 -9.03
C LEU A 137 10.54 -12.42 -8.64
N PHE A 138 9.22 -12.53 -8.40
CA PHE A 138 8.58 -13.80 -8.04
C PHE A 138 8.03 -14.54 -9.26
N GLU A 139 8.14 -13.96 -10.46
CA GLU A 139 7.68 -14.51 -11.74
C GLU A 139 6.17 -14.78 -11.77
N LEU A 140 5.37 -13.86 -11.23
CA LEU A 140 3.93 -14.05 -11.05
C LEU A 140 3.11 -13.64 -12.27
N GLY A 141 2.01 -14.36 -12.53
CA GLY A 141 1.02 -13.94 -13.51
C GLY A 141 0.04 -12.85 -12.99
N THR A 142 -0.02 -12.61 -11.69
CA THR A 142 -0.88 -11.58 -11.06
C THR A 142 -0.41 -11.30 -9.63
N VAL A 143 -0.81 -10.17 -9.05
CA VAL A 143 -0.47 -9.83 -7.65
C VAL A 143 -0.95 -10.89 -6.66
N ILE A 144 -0.16 -11.10 -5.60
CA ILE A 144 -0.57 -11.88 -4.43
C ILE A 144 -1.59 -11.03 -3.63
N PRO A 145 -2.82 -11.53 -3.36
CA PRO A 145 -3.86 -10.74 -2.73
C PRO A 145 -3.75 -10.69 -1.19
N TYR A 146 -2.58 -10.36 -0.64
CA TYR A 146 -2.32 -10.39 0.82
C TYR A 146 -2.82 -9.14 1.58
N LYS A 147 -2.82 -7.95 0.95
CA LYS A 147 -3.33 -6.73 1.59
C LYS A 147 -4.84 -6.80 1.89
N ALA A 148 -5.27 -6.30 3.05
CA ALA A 148 -6.69 -6.33 3.42
C ALA A 148 -7.55 -5.44 2.49
N LYS A 149 -8.55 -6.03 1.83
CA LYS A 149 -9.54 -5.33 0.98
C LYS A 149 -10.95 -5.85 1.23
N PRO A 150 -12.01 -5.06 0.97
CA PRO A 150 -13.38 -5.54 1.01
C PRO A 150 -13.56 -6.84 0.21
N GLY A 151 -14.31 -7.79 0.77
CA GLY A 151 -14.57 -9.08 0.13
C GLY A 151 -13.52 -10.18 0.33
N ARG A 152 -12.36 -9.90 0.96
CA ARG A 152 -11.39 -10.93 1.33
C ARG A 152 -11.66 -11.44 2.74
N ASP A 153 -11.81 -12.75 2.95
CA ASP A 153 -11.90 -13.32 4.31
C ASP A 153 -10.51 -13.59 4.91
N VAL A 154 -10.46 -13.97 6.19
CA VAL A 154 -9.20 -14.22 6.89
C VAL A 154 -8.44 -15.45 6.36
N VAL A 155 -9.15 -16.47 5.87
CA VAL A 155 -8.54 -17.69 5.35
C VAL A 155 -7.84 -17.39 4.01
N GLN A 156 -8.49 -16.61 3.14
CA GLN A 156 -7.91 -16.14 1.89
C GLN A 156 -6.69 -15.26 2.13
N LEU A 157 -6.78 -14.28 3.04
CA LEU A 157 -5.66 -13.40 3.37
C LEU A 157 -4.49 -14.19 3.96
N ARG A 158 -4.77 -15.14 4.87
CA ARG A 158 -3.75 -16.03 5.43
C ARG A 158 -3.05 -16.84 4.34
N GLY A 159 -3.80 -17.46 3.44
CA GLY A 159 -3.23 -18.22 2.32
C GLY A 159 -2.33 -17.35 1.45
N ALA A 160 -2.78 -16.14 1.12
CA ALA A 160 -2.00 -15.17 0.35
C ALA A 160 -0.73 -14.70 1.10
N PHE A 161 -0.79 -14.49 2.42
CA PHE A 161 0.38 -14.18 3.24
C PHE A 161 1.40 -15.32 3.24
N VAL A 162 0.96 -16.57 3.44
CA VAL A 162 1.86 -17.73 3.39
C VAL A 162 2.55 -17.80 2.02
N THR A 163 1.79 -17.63 0.93
CA THR A 163 2.36 -17.56 -0.42
C THR A 163 3.39 -16.43 -0.57
N LEU A 164 3.11 -15.23 -0.04
CA LEU A 164 4.05 -14.11 -0.05
C LEU A 164 5.36 -14.46 0.68
N LEU A 165 5.27 -15.02 1.89
CA LEU A 165 6.45 -15.37 2.69
C LEU A 165 7.28 -16.49 2.03
N ASP A 166 6.62 -17.48 1.42
CA ASP A 166 7.29 -18.54 0.65
C ASP A 166 8.08 -17.96 -0.55
N HIS A 167 7.50 -16.99 -1.26
CA HIS A 167 8.19 -16.32 -2.35
C HIS A 167 9.38 -15.48 -1.88
N LEU A 168 9.22 -14.76 -0.76
CA LEU A 168 10.30 -13.98 -0.15
C LEU A 168 11.48 -14.87 0.26
N GLU A 169 11.23 -16.00 0.92
CA GLU A 169 12.29 -16.95 1.25
C GLU A 169 12.95 -17.55 0.02
N ARG A 170 12.17 -17.92 -1.00
CA ARG A 170 12.71 -18.49 -2.23
C ARG A 170 13.63 -17.51 -2.97
N VAL A 171 13.25 -16.24 -3.05
CA VAL A 171 13.94 -15.25 -3.91
C VAL A 171 14.99 -14.47 -3.15
N ALA A 172 14.71 -14.07 -1.92
CA ALA A 172 15.57 -13.20 -1.12
C ALA A 172 16.13 -13.89 0.12
N GLY A 173 15.63 -15.08 0.51
CA GLY A 173 15.92 -15.72 1.79
C GLY A 173 17.40 -15.96 2.06
N ALA A 174 18.16 -16.37 1.05
CA ALA A 174 19.61 -16.58 1.18
C ALA A 174 20.38 -15.26 1.40
N THR A 175 20.02 -14.21 0.65
CA THR A 175 20.63 -12.87 0.77
C THR A 175 20.29 -12.24 2.12
N LEU A 176 19.00 -12.24 2.47
CA LEU A 176 18.47 -11.60 3.67
C LEU A 176 18.73 -12.41 4.95
N ARG A 177 19.11 -13.70 4.79
CA ARG A 177 19.24 -14.69 5.87
C ARG A 177 17.98 -14.83 6.72
N LEU A 178 16.82 -14.85 6.07
CA LEU A 178 15.51 -14.82 6.73
C LEU A 178 15.35 -15.95 7.76
N THR A 179 15.79 -17.17 7.44
CA THR A 179 15.65 -18.33 8.32
C THR A 179 16.58 -18.30 9.53
N GLU A 180 17.58 -17.41 9.56
CA GLU A 180 18.46 -17.17 10.72
C GLU A 180 17.86 -16.13 11.68
N LEU A 181 16.79 -15.43 11.29
CA LEU A 181 16.19 -14.34 12.06
C LEU A 181 14.98 -14.85 12.87
N GLU A 182 15.07 -14.79 14.20
CA GLU A 182 13.96 -15.17 15.09
C GLU A 182 12.67 -14.41 14.77
N ARG A 183 12.80 -13.10 14.52
CA ARG A 183 11.66 -12.24 14.13
C ARG A 183 10.94 -12.74 12.86
N TRP A 184 11.68 -13.32 11.92
CA TRP A 184 11.07 -13.89 10.71
C TRP A 184 10.25 -15.15 11.03
N HIS A 185 10.72 -16.00 11.95
CA HIS A 185 9.95 -17.16 12.45
C HIS A 185 8.68 -16.71 13.17
N GLU A 186 8.72 -15.62 13.94
CA GLU A 186 7.53 -15.02 14.56
C GLU A 186 6.52 -14.55 13.51
N ILE A 187 6.97 -13.82 12.48
CA ILE A 187 6.13 -13.36 11.36
C ILE A 187 5.46 -14.55 10.67
N ARG A 188 6.24 -15.59 10.34
CA ARG A 188 5.74 -16.86 9.79
C ARG A 188 4.67 -17.48 10.69
N ALA A 189 4.92 -17.58 12.00
CA ALA A 189 3.98 -18.14 12.95
C ALA A 189 2.67 -17.34 13.01
N VAL A 190 2.74 -16.00 13.02
CA VAL A 190 1.55 -15.13 12.98
C VAL A 190 0.77 -15.35 11.70
N ALA A 191 1.43 -15.38 10.54
CA ALA A 191 0.78 -15.61 9.26
C ALA A 191 0.01 -16.94 9.27
N HIS A 192 0.66 -18.04 9.68
CA HIS A 192 0.03 -19.37 9.72
C HIS A 192 -1.12 -19.49 10.74
N ALA A 193 -0.99 -18.85 11.91
CA ALA A 193 -1.95 -18.98 13.00
C ALA A 193 -3.08 -17.94 12.99
N ALA A 194 -3.04 -16.94 12.10
CA ALA A 194 -4.00 -15.85 12.11
C ALA A 194 -5.46 -16.33 11.99
N THR A 195 -6.29 -15.86 12.91
CA THR A 195 -7.75 -16.06 12.94
C THR A 195 -8.51 -14.76 12.73
N ARG A 196 -7.83 -13.61 12.79
CA ARG A 196 -8.37 -12.28 12.55
C ARG A 196 -7.51 -11.53 11.53
N LYS A 197 -8.16 -10.73 10.68
CA LYS A 197 -7.47 -9.86 9.69
C LYS A 197 -6.47 -8.90 10.34
N SER A 198 -6.77 -8.41 11.55
CA SER A 198 -5.88 -7.50 12.28
C SER A 198 -4.54 -8.13 12.68
N GLN A 199 -4.47 -9.46 12.82
CA GLN A 199 -3.20 -10.16 13.11
C GLN A 199 -2.29 -10.16 11.88
N LEU A 200 -2.86 -10.39 10.69
CA LEU A 200 -2.13 -10.26 9.42
C LEU A 200 -1.76 -8.80 9.16
N GLY A 201 -2.69 -7.89 9.41
CA GLY A 201 -2.42 -6.46 9.35
C GLY A 201 -1.26 -6.07 10.26
N ALA A 202 -1.12 -6.66 11.45
CA ALA A 202 -0.04 -6.33 12.38
C ALA A 202 1.38 -6.61 11.87
N ILE A 203 1.53 -7.52 10.90
CA ILE A 203 2.82 -7.88 10.29
C ILE A 203 2.97 -7.36 8.85
N GLU A 204 1.89 -6.83 8.24
CA GLU A 204 1.87 -6.43 6.83
C GLU A 204 2.97 -5.42 6.51
N ASP A 205 2.99 -4.28 7.22
CA ASP A 205 3.91 -3.19 6.90
C ASP A 205 5.37 -3.62 7.15
N GLU A 206 5.64 -4.46 8.17
CA GLU A 206 6.99 -5.00 8.43
C GLU A 206 7.47 -5.91 7.29
N VAL A 207 6.60 -6.80 6.79
CA VAL A 207 6.93 -7.68 5.66
C VAL A 207 7.19 -6.86 4.39
N ASP A 208 6.38 -5.84 4.14
CA ASP A 208 6.55 -4.96 2.98
C ASP A 208 7.83 -4.12 3.08
N ALA A 209 8.20 -3.68 4.29
CA ALA A 209 9.46 -3.00 4.54
C ALA A 209 10.67 -3.93 4.37
N ILE A 210 10.59 -5.20 4.78
CA ILE A 210 11.63 -6.21 4.51
C ILE A 210 11.84 -6.36 3.01
N PHE A 211 10.76 -6.41 2.23
CA PHE A 211 10.86 -6.48 0.78
C PHE A 211 11.42 -5.18 0.18
N CYS A 212 11.00 -4.01 0.67
CA CYS A 212 11.60 -2.73 0.27
C CYS A 212 13.11 -2.70 0.56
N ALA A 213 13.55 -3.23 1.70
CA ALA A 213 14.98 -3.27 2.05
C ALA A 213 15.76 -4.14 1.06
N TYR A 214 15.16 -5.24 0.59
CA TYR A 214 15.73 -6.04 -0.50
C TYR A 214 15.81 -5.25 -1.81
N LEU A 215 14.81 -4.43 -2.16
CA LEU A 215 14.89 -3.53 -3.32
C LEU A 215 15.98 -2.47 -3.17
N ALA A 216 16.17 -1.91 -1.96
CA ALA A 216 17.28 -1.00 -1.68
C ALA A 216 18.63 -1.68 -1.89
N TRP A 217 18.77 -2.93 -1.44
CA TRP A 217 19.97 -3.73 -1.67
C TRP A 217 20.22 -4.00 -3.15
N LEU A 218 19.21 -4.45 -3.91
CA LEU A 218 19.33 -4.63 -5.35
C LEU A 218 19.75 -3.33 -6.06
N TRP A 219 19.17 -2.20 -5.67
CA TRP A 219 19.52 -0.89 -6.20
C TRP A 219 20.98 -0.51 -5.93
N GLY A 220 21.44 -0.61 -4.68
CA GLY A 220 22.81 -0.23 -4.36
C GLY A 220 23.87 -1.23 -4.82
N GLN A 221 23.49 -2.49 -5.02
CA GLN A 221 24.31 -3.48 -5.73
C GLN A 221 24.31 -3.27 -7.25
N GLN A 222 23.54 -2.28 -7.75
CA GLN A 222 23.39 -1.98 -9.17
C GLN A 222 22.93 -3.20 -9.96
N ASP A 223 21.96 -3.95 -9.41
CA ASP A 223 21.36 -5.08 -10.12
C ASP A 223 20.79 -4.58 -11.46
N PRO A 224 21.21 -5.16 -12.60
CA PRO A 224 20.86 -4.65 -13.92
C PRO A 224 19.37 -4.77 -14.24
N ARG A 225 18.59 -5.49 -13.42
CA ARG A 225 17.14 -5.55 -13.56
C ARG A 225 16.48 -4.30 -13.01
N MET A 226 17.11 -3.52 -12.14
CA MET A 226 16.47 -2.35 -11.53
C MET A 226 16.40 -1.19 -12.53
N GLU A 227 15.19 -0.75 -12.84
CA GLU A 227 14.90 0.28 -13.83
C GLU A 227 14.08 1.42 -13.19
N THR A 228 14.32 2.65 -13.66
CA THR A 228 13.54 3.83 -13.28
C THR A 228 12.47 4.09 -14.33
N LEU A 229 11.20 4.12 -13.92
CA LEU A 229 10.08 4.57 -14.75
C LEU A 229 9.81 6.04 -14.44
N GLY A 230 9.78 6.91 -15.45
CA GLY A 230 9.76 8.37 -15.26
C GLY A 230 11.12 8.98 -14.92
N ASP A 231 11.12 10.13 -14.26
CA ASP A 231 12.33 10.90 -13.95
C ASP A 231 12.16 11.80 -12.71
N ILE A 232 13.25 12.43 -12.27
CA ILE A 232 13.27 13.28 -11.07
C ILE A 232 12.39 14.54 -11.20
N GLU A 233 12.14 15.04 -12.41
CA GLU A 233 11.32 16.25 -12.62
C GLU A 233 9.83 15.93 -12.59
N ARG A 234 9.43 14.80 -13.17
CA ARG A 234 8.04 14.40 -13.40
C ARG A 234 7.50 13.41 -12.37
N GLY A 235 8.37 12.90 -11.51
CA GLY A 235 8.10 11.78 -10.63
C GLY A 235 8.56 10.47 -11.26
N TYR A 236 9.09 9.58 -10.42
CA TYR A 236 9.63 8.30 -10.84
C TYR A 236 9.21 7.17 -9.90
N ILE A 237 9.30 5.94 -10.38
CA ILE A 237 9.21 4.74 -9.56
C ILE A 237 10.32 3.79 -10.02
N VAL A 238 11.12 3.30 -9.08
CA VAL A 238 12.13 2.27 -9.35
C VAL A 238 11.52 0.90 -9.12
N VAL A 239 11.60 0.04 -10.13
CA VAL A 239 11.14 -1.35 -10.09
C VAL A 239 12.13 -2.25 -10.84
N PRO A 240 12.24 -3.53 -10.49
CA PRO A 240 12.78 -4.53 -11.40
C PRO A 240 12.03 -4.45 -12.74
N GLY A 241 12.74 -4.61 -13.86
CA GLY A 241 12.26 -4.43 -15.23
C GLY A 241 11.03 -5.27 -15.59
N PRO A 242 10.56 -5.21 -16.84
CA PRO A 242 9.29 -5.80 -17.22
C PRO A 242 9.23 -7.31 -16.93
N PRO A 243 8.08 -7.84 -16.48
CA PRO A 243 7.92 -9.26 -16.20
C PRO A 243 8.14 -10.12 -17.46
N THR A 244 8.83 -11.24 -17.31
CA THR A 244 8.97 -12.26 -18.36
C THR A 244 7.80 -13.24 -18.37
N THR A 245 7.07 -13.35 -17.26
CA THR A 245 5.88 -14.19 -17.11
C THR A 245 4.69 -13.63 -17.89
N THR A 246 3.88 -14.51 -18.47
CA THR A 246 2.61 -14.11 -19.10
C THR A 246 1.56 -13.76 -18.03
N PRO A 247 0.82 -12.63 -18.17
CA PRO A 247 -0.27 -12.31 -17.25
C PRO A 247 -1.29 -13.44 -17.15
N ALA A 248 -1.74 -13.74 -15.93
CA ALA A 248 -2.80 -14.70 -15.69
C ALA A 248 -4.06 -14.25 -16.45
N ARG A 249 -4.72 -15.18 -17.14
CA ARG A 249 -5.98 -14.87 -17.85
C ARG A 249 -6.96 -14.26 -16.87
N ARG A 250 -7.54 -13.11 -17.23
CA ARG A 250 -8.71 -12.58 -16.53
C ARG A 250 -9.81 -13.63 -16.63
N HIS A 251 -10.07 -14.36 -15.56
CA HIS A 251 -11.36 -15.01 -15.44
C HIS A 251 -12.38 -13.88 -15.37
N PRO A 252 -13.33 -13.77 -16.32
CA PRO A 252 -14.47 -12.92 -16.09
C PRO A 252 -15.05 -13.37 -14.74
N ALA A 253 -15.34 -12.43 -13.85
CA ALA A 253 -16.21 -12.75 -12.72
C ALA A 253 -17.40 -13.53 -13.29
N PRO A 254 -17.80 -14.68 -12.70
CA PRO A 254 -18.96 -15.40 -13.20
C PRO A 254 -20.07 -14.36 -13.31
N ARG A 255 -20.55 -14.11 -14.53
CA ARG A 255 -21.77 -13.35 -14.71
C ARG A 255 -22.75 -14.14 -13.87
N LEU A 256 -23.21 -13.58 -12.76
CA LEU A 256 -24.45 -14.01 -12.17
C LEU A 256 -25.44 -13.86 -13.33
N THR A 257 -25.77 -14.99 -13.96
CA THR A 257 -26.88 -15.06 -14.88
C THR A 257 -28.05 -14.70 -14.00
N SER A 258 -28.49 -13.45 -14.08
CA SER A 258 -29.79 -13.07 -13.58
C SER A 258 -30.77 -13.95 -14.33
N ALA A 259 -31.16 -15.07 -13.71
CA ALA A 259 -32.41 -15.70 -14.05
C ALA A 259 -33.47 -14.58 -14.02
N PRO A 260 -34.41 -14.55 -14.97
CA PRO A 260 -35.42 -13.50 -14.99
C PRO A 260 -36.20 -13.60 -13.67
N GLY A 261 -35.90 -12.69 -12.75
CA GLY A 261 -36.66 -12.54 -11.52
C GLY A 261 -38.10 -12.16 -11.90
N PRO A 262 -39.09 -12.60 -11.11
CA PRO A 262 -40.46 -12.20 -11.33
C PRO A 262 -40.54 -10.66 -11.32
N ARG A 263 -41.28 -10.08 -12.26
CA ARG A 263 -41.51 -8.63 -12.32
C ARG A 263 -42.19 -8.20 -11.02
N VAL A 264 -41.45 -7.54 -10.14
CA VAL A 264 -42.01 -6.89 -8.95
C VAL A 264 -42.34 -5.45 -9.33
N ALA A 265 -43.60 -5.08 -9.13
CA ALA A 265 -44.13 -3.72 -9.27
C ALA A 265 -43.48 -2.78 -8.23
N PRO A 266 -43.48 -1.44 -8.45
CA PRO A 266 -42.80 -0.53 -7.54
C PRO A 266 -43.55 -0.37 -6.20
N ASP A 267 -42.74 -0.22 -5.16
CA ASP A 267 -42.98 0.39 -3.85
C ASP A 267 -43.74 -0.37 -2.74
N ALA A 268 -42.95 -0.95 -1.84
CA ALA A 268 -43.27 -1.15 -0.41
C ALA A 268 -42.04 -1.03 0.52
N SER A 269 -40.80 -0.91 0.02
CA SER A 269 -39.59 -1.12 0.84
C SER A 269 -39.10 0.08 1.66
N VAL A 270 -39.63 1.29 1.42
CA VAL A 270 -39.21 2.51 2.14
C VAL A 270 -39.89 2.61 3.51
N ALA A 271 -41.14 2.16 3.64
CA ALA A 271 -41.87 2.18 4.91
C ALA A 271 -41.32 1.15 5.90
N GLU A 272 -41.02 -0.07 5.43
CA GLU A 272 -40.45 -1.13 6.27
C GLU A 272 -39.02 -0.80 6.76
N HIS A 273 -38.20 -0.14 5.93
CA HIS A 273 -36.88 0.34 6.34
C HIS A 273 -36.95 1.48 7.36
N ALA A 274 -37.95 2.36 7.26
CA ALA A 274 -38.14 3.45 8.21
C ALA A 274 -38.56 2.94 9.60
N GLU A 275 -39.44 1.93 9.65
CA GLU A 275 -39.85 1.28 10.91
C GLU A 275 -38.70 0.49 11.55
N ALA A 276 -37.92 -0.25 10.77
CA ALA A 276 -36.76 -0.99 11.27
C ALA A 276 -35.66 -0.05 11.82
N LEU A 277 -35.42 1.08 11.16
CA LEU A 277 -34.46 2.09 11.62
C LEU A 277 -34.94 2.79 12.89
N ALA A 278 -36.24 3.12 12.98
CA ALA A 278 -36.82 3.71 14.19
C ALA A 278 -36.72 2.75 15.39
N ALA A 279 -37.01 1.47 15.19
CA ALA A 279 -36.87 0.44 16.23
C ALA A 279 -35.41 0.28 16.70
N HIS A 280 -34.45 0.32 15.76
CA HIS A 280 -33.02 0.25 16.10
C HIS A 280 -32.58 1.47 16.91
N VAL A 281 -32.94 2.70 16.50
CA VAL A 281 -32.61 3.94 17.22
C VAL A 281 -33.22 3.96 18.63
N MET A 282 -34.44 3.43 18.81
CA MET A 282 -35.05 3.27 20.13
C MET A 282 -34.33 2.25 21.02
N ALA A 283 -33.59 1.29 20.45
CA ALA A 283 -32.89 0.25 21.19
C ALA A 283 -31.45 0.63 21.55
N THR A 284 -30.75 1.40 20.70
CA THR A 284 -29.29 1.62 20.83
C THR A 284 -28.88 3.05 21.19
N VAL A 285 -29.78 4.04 21.11
CA VAL A 285 -29.45 5.45 21.40
C VAL A 285 -29.95 5.89 22.79
N PRO A 286 -29.13 6.59 23.60
CA PRO A 286 -29.55 7.17 24.88
C PRO A 286 -30.77 8.07 24.75
N THR A 287 -31.71 8.00 25.70
CA THR A 287 -33.05 8.64 25.59
C THR A 287 -33.02 10.13 25.25
N HIS A 288 -32.03 10.87 25.76
CA HIS A 288 -31.89 12.31 25.52
C HIS A 288 -31.41 12.69 24.11
N LEU A 289 -30.91 11.73 23.31
CA LEU A 289 -30.39 11.97 21.95
C LEU A 289 -31.32 11.44 20.84
N ARG A 290 -32.35 10.68 21.20
CA ARG A 290 -33.23 9.99 20.24
C ARG A 290 -33.96 10.95 19.29
N HIS A 291 -34.45 12.07 19.81
CA HIS A 291 -35.17 13.08 19.02
C HIS A 291 -34.27 13.68 17.93
N ALA A 292 -33.04 14.08 18.28
CA ALA A 292 -32.10 14.67 17.33
C ALA A 292 -31.72 13.70 16.19
N VAL A 293 -31.56 12.41 16.50
CA VAL A 293 -31.22 11.38 15.51
C VAL A 293 -32.40 11.07 14.58
N LEU A 294 -33.62 11.01 15.11
CA LEU A 294 -34.83 10.80 14.30
C LEU A 294 -35.13 11.99 13.38
N ASP A 295 -34.90 13.22 13.85
CA ASP A 295 -35.09 14.43 13.04
C ASP A 295 -34.07 14.52 11.90
N ALA A 296 -32.80 14.16 12.17
CA ALA A 296 -31.76 14.08 11.13
C ALA A 296 -32.07 13.01 10.06
N ALA A 297 -32.60 11.85 10.46
CA ALA A 297 -33.00 10.80 9.52
C ALA A 297 -34.17 11.23 8.62
N ARG A 298 -35.15 11.96 9.17
CA ARG A 298 -36.28 12.52 8.40
C ARG A 298 -35.82 13.55 7.37
N ALA A 299 -34.84 14.40 7.72
CA ALA A 299 -34.28 15.38 6.79
C ALA A 299 -33.54 14.70 5.61
N HIS A 300 -32.95 13.51 5.81
CA HIS A 300 -32.26 12.76 4.77
C HIS A 300 -33.19 12.03 3.79
N LEU A 301 -34.43 11.76 4.21
CA LEU A 301 -35.46 11.10 3.42
C LEU A 301 -36.40 12.09 2.72
N ALA A 302 -36.26 13.40 2.97
CA ALA A 302 -37.04 14.41 2.30
C ALA A 302 -36.62 14.50 0.82
N PRO A 303 -37.58 14.48 -0.13
CA PRO A 303 -37.25 14.66 -1.53
C PRO A 303 -36.60 16.04 -1.74
N PRO A 304 -35.62 16.15 -2.65
CA PRO A 304 -34.97 17.43 -2.94
C PRO A 304 -36.01 18.44 -3.47
N PRO A 305 -35.86 19.74 -3.16
CA PRO A 305 -36.76 20.75 -3.69
C PRO A 305 -36.70 20.78 -5.23
N PRO A 306 -37.81 21.06 -5.92
CA PRO A 306 -37.84 21.08 -7.37
C PRO A 306 -36.90 22.15 -7.92
N ALA A 307 -36.13 21.78 -8.95
CA ALA A 307 -35.22 22.68 -9.65
C ALA A 307 -35.99 23.83 -10.30
N THR A 308 -35.65 25.07 -9.93
CA THR A 308 -36.17 26.27 -10.56
C THR A 308 -35.53 26.42 -11.94
N VAL A 309 -36.34 26.26 -13.00
CA VAL A 309 -35.94 26.57 -14.36
C VAL A 309 -36.08 28.08 -14.55
N THR A 310 -34.97 28.80 -14.51
CA THR A 310 -34.90 30.20 -14.98
C THR A 310 -34.92 30.20 -16.50
N SER A 311 -36.07 30.53 -17.09
CA SER A 311 -36.18 30.92 -18.49
C SER A 311 -35.59 32.32 -18.67
N CYS A 312 -34.48 32.44 -19.40
CA CYS A 312 -34.06 33.72 -19.96
C CYS A 312 -34.96 34.07 -21.14
N SER A 313 -35.52 35.27 -21.12
CA SER A 313 -36.00 36.02 -22.28
C SER A 313 -35.34 37.39 -22.23
#